data_AF-A0A3E2GTB6-F1
#
_entry.id   AF-A0A3E2GTB6-F1
#
_cell.length_a   1.000
_cell.length_b   1.000
_cell.length_c   1.000
_cell.angle_alpha   90.00
_cell.angle_beta   90.00
_cell.angle_gamma   90.00
#
_symmetry.space_group_name_H-M   'P 1'
#
loop_
_entity.id
_entity.type
_entity.pdbx_description
1 polymer ?
#
loop_
_entity_poly.entity_id
_entity_poly.type
_entity_poly.pdbx_seq_one_letter_code
_entity_poly.pdbx_strand_id
1 'polypeptide(L)'
;MSGCQKAARPLTRGLQNIQQSCFPPMAMRSFTSTTRANSEAAAAVAKTVPDLDPETVTNPKQERALMRSGVKLIGSRRRRAALRTSNNIPFEQLPYQCFQEARKVLAADREEKLKAIETERLRIANVMARDPSTYKGGEQQKQSQLINMQRYLERLKILADINDPIIKKRFEDGQGDMNKPIYRYLADKKWRSYQRLLILQRINQLNIVPDVLPHFEPTADVRLAFSRRNVQPGEFIDSRVSEIPARLNVQVYDKGERLVSVVVIDSDVPVLENDNFTSRCHFLAANIPLSPTETSVPLIKASKDTQLIHPWLPPFAQKGTPYHRYSVFVLQQEPGQTLDVNALKEKVARENFSLRSFVDKFGVEPIGASVFRSIWDEGTIGVMQRHNIEGWDVEFKRKRIESLKPKQKPRGWEARHASTKYRALWR
;
A
#
# COMPACT_ATOMS: atom_id res chain seq x y z
N MET A 1 52.69 37.15 13.41
CA MET A 1 52.43 35.90 14.13
C MET A 1 50.96 35.54 13.96
N SER A 2 50.73 34.33 13.47
CA SER A 2 49.52 33.79 12.80
C SER A 2 48.17 34.10 13.47
N GLY A 3 47.29 34.77 12.73
CA GLY A 3 45.88 34.98 13.05
C GLY A 3 45.03 33.75 12.76
N CYS A 4 44.22 33.37 13.75
CA CYS A 4 43.27 32.28 13.73
C CYS A 4 42.07 32.62 12.80
N GLN A 5 41.88 31.86 11.71
CA GLN A 5 40.67 31.95 10.88
C GLN A 5 39.82 30.70 11.04
N LYS A 6 38.66 30.91 11.66
CA LYS A 6 37.55 29.97 11.80
C LYS A 6 37.04 29.58 10.42
N ALA A 7 36.95 28.28 10.17
CA ALA A 7 36.33 27.72 8.97
C ALA A 7 34.80 27.85 9.04
N ALA A 8 34.26 28.92 8.45
CA ALA A 8 32.87 29.00 8.02
C ALA A 8 32.85 28.81 6.50
N ARG A 9 32.38 27.67 6.01
CA ARG A 9 32.15 27.43 4.58
C ARG A 9 30.69 27.73 4.25
N PRO A 10 30.40 28.60 3.26
CA PRO A 10 29.03 28.89 2.84
C PRO A 10 28.50 27.81 1.89
N LEU A 11 27.25 27.42 2.13
CA LEU A 11 26.36 26.70 1.24
C LEU A 11 25.98 27.58 0.06
N THR A 12 26.70 27.54 -1.06
CA THR A 12 26.22 28.07 -2.35
C THR A 12 27.05 27.53 -3.51
N ARG A 13 26.58 26.44 -4.14
CA ARG A 13 26.86 26.10 -5.55
C ARG A 13 25.76 25.17 -6.07
N GLY A 14 24.56 25.73 -6.14
CA GLY A 14 23.47 25.25 -6.99
C GLY A 14 22.97 26.48 -7.74
N LEU A 15 22.59 26.29 -9.00
CA LEU A 15 22.10 27.32 -9.94
C LEU A 15 23.19 28.05 -10.75
N GLN A 16 23.84 27.32 -11.66
CA GLN A 16 24.30 27.84 -12.96
C GLN A 16 24.72 26.64 -13.81
N ASN A 17 23.73 26.01 -14.44
CA ASN A 17 23.85 25.18 -15.65
C ASN A 17 22.44 24.81 -16.11
N ILE A 18 21.66 25.83 -16.47
CA ILE A 18 20.52 25.67 -17.37
C ILE A 18 21.00 26.26 -18.70
N GLN A 19 21.69 25.43 -19.47
CA GLN A 19 21.86 25.67 -20.90
C GLN A 19 21.07 24.60 -21.64
N GLN A 20 20.13 25.12 -22.41
CA GLN A 20 19.27 24.48 -23.39
C GLN A 20 19.98 23.35 -24.14
N SER A 21 19.54 22.11 -23.92
CA SER A 21 19.86 21.01 -24.83
C SER A 21 18.96 21.12 -26.06
N CYS A 22 19.43 21.88 -27.06
CA CYS A 22 18.93 21.76 -28.43
C CYS A 22 19.23 20.34 -28.92
N PHE A 23 18.18 19.58 -29.23
CA PHE A 23 18.28 18.27 -29.87
C PHE A 23 18.91 18.43 -31.27
N PRO A 24 19.96 17.67 -31.63
CA PRO A 24 20.40 17.62 -33.02
C PRO A 24 19.38 16.85 -33.86
N PRO A 25 19.19 17.19 -35.15
CA PRO A 25 18.25 16.49 -36.03
C PRO A 25 18.69 15.03 -36.21
N MET A 26 17.76 14.11 -35.97
CA MET A 26 17.95 12.68 -36.20
C MET A 26 18.21 12.42 -37.69
N ALA A 27 19.42 12.00 -38.01
CA ALA A 27 19.73 11.43 -39.32
C ALA A 27 18.98 10.10 -39.47
N MET A 28 18.09 10.02 -40.47
CA MET A 28 17.42 8.78 -40.88
C MET A 28 18.49 7.77 -41.30
N ARG A 29 18.64 6.69 -40.52
CA ARG A 29 19.45 5.54 -40.92
C ARG A 29 18.67 4.71 -41.94
N SER A 30 19.26 4.53 -43.11
CA SER A 30 18.81 3.61 -44.14
C SER A 30 18.83 2.18 -43.63
N PHE A 31 17.71 1.47 -43.81
CA PHE A 31 17.61 0.04 -43.57
C PHE A 31 18.52 -0.70 -44.56
N THR A 32 19.61 -1.27 -44.05
CA THR A 32 20.40 -2.26 -44.77
C THR A 32 20.01 -3.63 -44.27
N SER A 33 19.39 -4.42 -45.16
CA SER A 33 19.04 -5.81 -44.94
C SER A 33 20.32 -6.65 -44.93
N THR A 34 20.84 -6.97 -43.75
CA THR A 34 21.83 -8.03 -43.63
C THR A 34 21.13 -9.38 -43.54
N THR A 35 21.45 -10.23 -44.51
CA THR A 35 21.06 -11.63 -44.61
C THR A 35 21.47 -12.40 -43.36
N ARG A 36 20.55 -13.18 -42.78
CA ARG A 36 20.81 -14.12 -41.69
C ARG A 36 21.79 -15.18 -42.18
N ALA A 37 23.06 -15.05 -41.79
CA ALA A 37 24.01 -16.14 -41.84
C ALA A 37 23.72 -17.10 -40.68
N ASN A 38 23.39 -18.33 -41.05
CA ASN A 38 23.44 -19.59 -40.31
C ASN A 38 23.52 -19.52 -38.78
N SER A 39 22.46 -20.02 -38.16
CA SER A 39 22.45 -20.52 -36.80
C SER A 39 23.36 -21.75 -36.69
N GLU A 40 24.66 -21.54 -36.62
CA GLU A 40 25.50 -22.44 -35.84
C GLU A 40 25.13 -22.23 -34.37
N ALA A 41 24.82 -23.32 -33.70
CA ALA A 41 24.58 -23.35 -32.27
C ALA A 41 25.81 -22.77 -31.58
N ALA A 42 25.76 -21.48 -31.23
CA ALA A 42 26.71 -20.89 -30.32
C ALA A 42 26.57 -21.67 -29.01
N ALA A 43 27.49 -22.61 -28.81
CA ALA A 43 27.69 -23.32 -27.56
C ALA A 43 27.61 -22.28 -26.46
N ALA A 44 26.72 -22.52 -25.48
CA ALA A 44 26.56 -21.65 -24.34
C ALA A 44 27.92 -21.50 -23.65
N VAL A 45 28.65 -20.42 -23.98
CA VAL A 45 29.88 -20.07 -23.29
C VAL A 45 29.47 -19.83 -21.86
N ALA A 46 29.78 -20.81 -21.00
CA ALA A 46 29.56 -20.71 -19.58
C ALA A 46 30.13 -19.37 -19.13
N LYS A 47 29.28 -18.45 -18.66
CA LYS A 47 29.71 -17.16 -18.15
C LYS A 47 30.63 -17.46 -16.96
N THR A 48 31.94 -17.33 -17.17
CA THR A 48 32.94 -17.55 -16.14
C THR A 48 32.61 -16.60 -14.98
N VAL A 49 32.19 -17.17 -13.86
CA VAL A 49 31.94 -16.40 -12.64
C VAL A 49 33.30 -15.85 -12.21
N PRO A 50 33.48 -14.52 -12.13
CA PRO A 50 34.73 -13.97 -11.63
C PRO A 50 34.93 -14.44 -10.19
N ASP A 51 36.13 -14.90 -9.86
CA ASP A 51 36.55 -15.37 -8.54
C ASP A 51 36.65 -14.18 -7.55
N LEU A 52 35.49 -13.66 -7.18
CA LEU A 52 35.32 -12.47 -6.38
C LEU A 52 34.25 -12.71 -5.32
N ASP A 53 34.61 -12.56 -4.05
CA ASP A 53 33.67 -12.78 -2.96
C ASP A 53 32.56 -11.71 -2.92
N PRO A 54 31.28 -12.11 -3.02
CA PRO A 54 30.16 -11.16 -3.02
C PRO A 54 30.03 -10.39 -1.69
N GLU A 55 30.62 -10.90 -0.61
CA GLU A 55 30.57 -10.30 0.74
C GLU A 55 31.64 -9.26 1.03
N THR A 56 32.75 -9.22 0.27
CA THR A 56 33.90 -8.36 0.58
C THR A 56 34.25 -7.39 -0.55
N VAL A 57 33.72 -7.59 -1.75
CA VAL A 57 33.94 -6.70 -2.89
C VAL A 57 33.44 -5.28 -2.59
N THR A 58 34.29 -4.29 -2.84
CA THR A 58 33.98 -2.86 -2.64
C THR A 58 34.18 -2.02 -3.91
N ASN A 59 34.97 -2.52 -4.87
CA ASN A 59 35.29 -1.78 -6.09
C ASN A 59 34.09 -1.80 -7.07
N PRO A 60 33.59 -0.64 -7.53
CA PRO A 60 32.45 -0.58 -8.46
C PRO A 60 32.63 -1.38 -9.76
N LYS A 61 33.86 -1.55 -10.25
CA LYS A 61 34.13 -2.36 -11.46
C LYS A 61 33.89 -3.85 -11.18
N GLN A 62 34.39 -4.35 -10.06
CA GLN A 62 34.22 -5.73 -9.60
C GLN A 62 32.76 -6.04 -9.24
N GLU A 63 32.06 -5.07 -8.63
CA GLU A 63 30.62 -5.17 -8.38
C GLU A 63 29.80 -5.38 -9.66
N ARG A 64 30.09 -4.57 -10.69
CA ARG A 64 29.42 -4.70 -11.99
C ARG A 64 29.75 -6.05 -12.64
N ALA A 65 30.98 -6.55 -12.49
CA ALA A 65 31.35 -7.87 -13.00
C ALA A 65 30.54 -8.99 -12.32
N LEU A 66 30.41 -8.95 -10.99
CA LEU A 66 29.58 -9.90 -10.22
C LEU A 66 28.09 -9.79 -10.57
N MET A 67 27.56 -8.58 -10.71
CA MET A 67 26.16 -8.42 -11.13
C MET A 67 25.91 -8.94 -12.55
N ARG A 68 26.90 -8.84 -13.46
CA ARG A 68 26.80 -9.41 -14.81
C ARG A 68 26.86 -10.94 -14.83
N SER A 69 27.59 -11.56 -13.89
CA SER A 69 27.60 -13.01 -13.72
C SER A 69 26.34 -13.54 -13.03
N GLY A 70 25.44 -12.65 -12.58
CA GLY A 70 24.17 -13.00 -11.95
C GLY A 70 24.25 -13.14 -10.42
N VAL A 71 25.42 -12.92 -9.82
CA VAL A 71 25.61 -12.95 -8.37
C VAL A 71 25.18 -11.61 -7.77
N LYS A 72 24.20 -11.63 -6.87
CA LYS A 72 23.74 -10.44 -6.15
C LYS A 72 24.70 -10.12 -5.01
N LEU A 73 25.04 -8.85 -4.88
CA LEU A 73 25.89 -8.35 -3.80
C LEU A 73 25.13 -8.37 -2.47
N ILE A 74 25.83 -8.73 -1.40
CA ILE A 74 25.21 -8.84 -0.07
C ILE A 74 25.40 -7.54 0.72
N GLY A 75 24.28 -6.85 0.95
CA GLY A 75 24.23 -5.62 1.74
C GLY A 75 24.91 -4.41 1.09
N SER A 76 25.19 -3.39 1.91
CA SER A 76 25.77 -2.13 1.43
C SER A 76 27.28 -2.23 1.19
N ARG A 77 27.84 -1.32 0.37
CA ARG A 77 29.30 -1.16 0.21
C ARG A 77 30.02 -0.96 1.55
N ARG A 78 29.41 -0.19 2.46
CA ARG A 78 29.94 0.05 3.81
C ARG A 78 30.06 -1.25 4.62
N ARG A 79 29.03 -2.12 4.58
CA ARG A 79 29.08 -3.44 5.25
C ARG A 79 30.26 -4.27 4.74
N ARG A 80 30.41 -4.36 3.42
CA ARG A 80 31.46 -5.17 2.79
C ARG A 80 32.86 -4.63 3.07
N ALA A 81 33.03 -3.31 3.06
CA ALA A 81 34.27 -2.67 3.48
C ALA A 81 34.61 -2.98 4.94
N ALA A 82 33.62 -2.85 5.84
CA ALA A 82 33.80 -3.13 7.26
C ALA A 82 34.14 -4.61 7.53
N LEU A 83 33.48 -5.56 6.85
CA LEU A 83 33.81 -7.00 6.98
C LEU A 83 35.24 -7.31 6.54
N ARG A 84 35.76 -6.59 5.54
CA ARG A 84 37.14 -6.76 5.09
C ARG A 84 38.16 -6.18 6.08
N THR A 85 37.84 -5.07 6.74
CA THR A 85 38.78 -4.35 7.62
C THR A 85 38.69 -4.75 9.08
N SER A 86 37.58 -5.34 9.50
CA SER A 86 37.29 -5.63 10.91
C SER A 86 37.54 -7.09 11.27
N ASN A 87 37.68 -7.36 12.56
CA ASN A 87 38.02 -8.68 13.11
C ASN A 87 36.84 -9.67 13.13
N ASN A 88 35.73 -9.38 12.43
CA ASN A 88 34.53 -10.24 12.32
C ASN A 88 33.95 -10.76 13.65
N ILE A 89 34.01 -9.94 14.71
CA ILE A 89 33.43 -10.26 16.03
C ILE A 89 31.89 -10.15 15.95
N PRO A 90 31.11 -11.09 16.51
CA PRO A 90 29.67 -10.97 16.62
C PRO A 90 29.27 -9.67 17.33
N PHE A 91 28.21 -9.01 16.85
CA PHE A 91 27.74 -7.72 17.39
C PHE A 91 27.53 -7.74 18.91
N GLU A 92 27.03 -8.86 19.42
CA GLU A 92 26.79 -9.12 20.83
C GLU A 92 28.05 -9.19 21.70
N GLN A 93 29.19 -9.56 21.11
CA GLN A 93 30.46 -9.82 21.80
C GLN A 93 31.43 -8.64 21.69
N LEU A 94 30.96 -7.48 21.21
CA LEU A 94 31.79 -6.28 21.11
C LEU A 94 32.25 -5.84 22.51
N PRO A 95 33.56 -5.62 22.75
CA PRO A 95 34.13 -5.40 24.08
C PRO A 95 33.95 -3.95 24.56
N TYR A 96 32.73 -3.42 24.50
CA TYR A 96 32.37 -2.12 25.06
C TYR A 96 31.75 -2.33 26.44
N GLN A 97 32.35 -1.76 27.50
CA GLN A 97 31.93 -1.97 28.89
C GLN A 97 30.45 -1.71 29.12
N CYS A 98 29.99 -0.48 28.84
CA CYS A 98 28.59 -0.08 29.05
C CYS A 98 27.61 -0.95 28.26
N PHE A 99 27.98 -1.37 27.04
CA PHE A 99 27.16 -2.26 26.23
C PHE A 99 27.01 -3.65 26.86
N GLN A 100 28.11 -4.23 27.36
CA GLN A 100 28.10 -5.54 28.00
C GLN A 100 27.37 -5.51 29.35
N GLU A 101 27.55 -4.46 30.15
CA GLU A 101 26.82 -4.27 31.41
C GLU A 101 25.31 -4.12 31.16
N ALA A 102 24.90 -3.27 30.21
CA ALA A 102 23.50 -3.14 29.83
C ALA A 102 22.92 -4.49 29.36
N ARG A 103 23.68 -5.26 28.59
CA ARG A 103 23.24 -6.57 28.12
C ARG A 103 23.05 -7.57 29.26
N LYS A 104 23.87 -7.53 30.31
CA LYS A 104 23.67 -8.36 31.52
C LYS A 104 22.34 -8.01 32.21
N VAL A 105 22.02 -6.72 32.33
CA VAL A 105 20.74 -6.27 32.89
C VAL A 105 19.56 -6.80 32.05
N LEU A 106 19.64 -6.68 30.73
CA LEU A 106 18.59 -7.18 29.84
C LEU A 106 18.47 -8.71 29.85
N ALA A 107 19.57 -9.43 30.00
CA ALA A 107 19.56 -10.89 30.12
C ALA A 107 18.85 -11.34 31.40
N ALA A 108 19.13 -10.69 32.54
CA ALA A 108 18.46 -10.96 33.81
C ALA A 108 16.94 -10.66 33.72
N ASP A 109 16.55 -9.51 33.16
CA ASP A 109 15.14 -9.15 32.95
C ASP A 109 14.43 -10.20 32.05
N ARG A 110 15.11 -10.65 30.99
CA ARG A 110 14.58 -11.68 30.08
C ARG A 110 14.36 -13.01 30.80
N GLU A 111 15.29 -13.46 31.64
CA GLU A 111 15.14 -14.69 32.44
C GLU A 111 13.93 -14.62 33.37
N GLU A 112 13.68 -13.46 34.01
CA GLU A 112 12.48 -13.24 34.80
C GLU A 112 11.20 -13.36 33.95
N LYS A 113 11.19 -12.77 32.74
CA LYS A 113 10.03 -12.88 31.84
C LYS A 113 9.83 -14.31 31.34
N LEU A 114 10.89 -15.08 31.11
CA LEU A 114 10.77 -16.50 30.76
C LEU A 114 10.13 -17.32 31.89
N LYS A 115 10.57 -17.12 33.14
CA LYS A 115 9.93 -17.72 34.32
C LYS A 115 8.46 -17.32 34.44
N ALA A 116 8.14 -16.05 34.21
CA ALA A 116 6.76 -15.57 34.18
C ALA A 116 5.93 -16.24 33.06
N ILE A 117 6.50 -16.46 31.87
CA ILE A 117 5.82 -17.16 30.77
C ILE A 117 5.53 -18.61 31.14
N GLU A 118 6.48 -19.31 31.78
CA GLU A 118 6.29 -20.69 32.23
C GLU A 118 5.18 -20.81 33.28
N THR A 119 5.21 -19.95 34.29
CA THR A 119 4.16 -19.90 35.32
C THR A 119 2.78 -19.59 34.72
N GLU A 120 2.67 -18.64 33.80
CA GLU A 120 1.41 -18.32 33.12
C GLU A 120 0.93 -19.46 32.22
N ARG A 121 1.83 -20.17 31.53
CA ARG A 121 1.48 -21.37 30.75
C ARG A 121 0.88 -22.45 31.64
N LEU A 122 1.48 -22.70 32.80
CA LEU A 122 0.95 -23.65 33.79
C LEU A 122 -0.42 -23.20 34.30
N ARG A 123 -0.59 -21.91 34.62
CA ARG A 123 -1.89 -21.35 35.03
C ARG A 123 -2.96 -21.53 33.95
N ILE A 124 -2.63 -21.25 32.69
CA ILE A 124 -3.56 -21.46 31.56
C ILE A 124 -3.93 -22.93 31.44
N ALA A 125 -2.96 -23.85 31.49
CA ALA A 125 -3.22 -25.29 31.43
C ALA A 125 -4.16 -25.75 32.56
N ASN A 126 -3.93 -25.26 33.78
CA ASN A 126 -4.79 -25.55 34.94
C ASN A 126 -6.21 -25.01 34.75
N VAL A 127 -6.38 -23.79 34.23
CA VAL A 127 -7.69 -23.21 33.94
C VAL A 127 -8.40 -23.96 32.81
N MET A 128 -7.67 -24.39 31.78
CA MET A 128 -8.24 -25.19 30.69
C MET A 128 -8.79 -26.53 31.20
N ALA A 129 -8.05 -27.21 32.08
CA ALA A 129 -8.42 -28.50 32.65
C ALA A 129 -9.57 -28.46 33.68
N ARG A 130 -9.85 -27.29 34.30
CA ARG A 130 -10.95 -27.15 35.27
C ARG A 130 -12.32 -27.14 34.60
N ASP A 131 -13.31 -27.73 35.26
CA ASP A 131 -14.68 -27.76 34.74
C ASP A 131 -15.36 -26.38 34.77
N PRO A 132 -16.17 -26.03 33.74
CA PRO A 132 -16.89 -24.76 33.67
C PRO A 132 -17.85 -24.52 34.85
N SER A 133 -18.39 -25.58 35.46
CA SER A 133 -19.33 -25.52 36.59
C SER A 133 -18.71 -24.93 37.86
N THR A 134 -17.38 -24.95 37.97
CA THR A 134 -16.66 -24.36 39.12
C THR A 134 -16.75 -22.83 39.11
N TYR A 135 -17.03 -22.22 37.95
CA TYR A 135 -17.10 -20.78 37.78
C TYR A 135 -18.53 -20.27 38.00
N LYS A 136 -18.68 -19.19 38.78
CA LYS A 136 -19.98 -18.56 39.05
C LYS A 136 -20.71 -18.14 37.77
N GLY A 137 -19.97 -17.67 36.77
CA GLY A 137 -20.48 -17.29 35.44
C GLY A 137 -20.32 -18.39 34.37
N GLY A 138 -20.14 -19.64 34.79
CA GLY A 138 -20.07 -20.80 33.90
C GLY A 138 -18.98 -20.69 32.82
N GLU A 139 -19.32 -21.13 31.61
CA GLU A 139 -18.38 -21.22 30.49
C GLU A 139 -17.89 -19.85 29.98
N GLN A 140 -18.77 -18.85 29.93
CA GLN A 140 -18.40 -17.51 29.45
C GLN A 140 -17.32 -16.87 30.32
N GLN A 141 -17.41 -17.02 31.64
CA GLN A 141 -16.42 -16.49 32.57
C GLN A 141 -15.07 -17.22 32.41
N LYS A 142 -15.10 -18.55 32.24
CA LYS A 142 -13.90 -19.36 31.95
C LYS A 142 -13.23 -18.91 30.65
N GLN A 143 -14.00 -18.73 29.57
CA GLN A 143 -13.48 -18.29 28.27
C GLN A 143 -12.88 -16.87 28.36
N SER A 144 -13.56 -15.94 29.03
CA SER A 144 -13.05 -14.57 29.24
C SER A 144 -11.75 -14.56 30.04
N GLN A 145 -11.65 -15.37 31.10
CA GLN A 145 -10.42 -15.53 31.87
C GLN A 145 -9.29 -16.08 31.00
N LEU A 146 -9.55 -17.12 30.20
CA LEU A 146 -8.58 -17.69 29.27
C LEU A 146 -8.08 -16.66 28.25
N ILE A 147 -8.98 -15.87 27.66
CA ILE A 147 -8.62 -14.81 26.72
C ILE A 147 -7.69 -13.78 27.38
N ASN A 148 -8.00 -13.34 28.60
CA ASN A 148 -7.17 -12.38 29.33
C ASN A 148 -5.78 -12.94 29.68
N MET A 149 -5.71 -14.20 30.13
CA MET A 149 -4.44 -14.87 30.41
C MET A 149 -3.61 -15.08 29.14
N GLN A 150 -4.24 -15.46 28.03
CA GLN A 150 -3.56 -15.57 26.73
C GLN A 150 -3.01 -14.23 26.24
N ARG A 151 -3.78 -13.14 26.36
CA ARG A 151 -3.32 -11.78 26.04
C ARG A 151 -2.12 -11.38 26.91
N TYR A 152 -2.17 -11.69 28.21
CA TYR A 152 -1.05 -11.42 29.12
C TYR A 152 0.20 -12.22 28.75
N LEU A 153 0.06 -13.50 28.43
CA LEU A 153 1.13 -14.35 27.95
C LEU A 153 1.75 -13.83 26.64
N GLU A 154 0.93 -13.37 25.68
CA GLU A 154 1.42 -12.75 24.44
C GLU A 154 2.20 -11.46 24.72
N ARG A 155 1.72 -10.63 25.65
CA ARG A 155 2.45 -9.44 26.11
C ARG A 155 3.79 -9.81 26.75
N LEU A 156 3.86 -10.83 27.60
CA LEU A 156 5.11 -11.28 28.22
C LEU A 156 6.12 -11.78 27.16
N LYS A 157 5.67 -12.52 26.15
CA LYS A 157 6.53 -12.94 25.02
C LYS A 157 7.13 -11.74 24.29
N ILE A 158 6.35 -10.68 24.09
CA ILE A 158 6.85 -9.44 23.46
C ILE A 158 7.88 -8.77 24.37
N LEU A 159 7.58 -8.62 25.67
CA LEU A 159 8.47 -7.95 26.63
C LEU A 159 9.81 -8.69 26.82
N ALA A 160 9.83 -10.02 26.72
CA ALA A 160 11.06 -10.80 26.83
C ALA A 160 12.07 -10.49 25.71
N ASP A 161 11.58 -10.10 24.53
CA ASP A 161 12.38 -9.97 23.30
C ASP A 161 12.48 -8.53 22.79
N ILE A 162 11.69 -7.58 23.32
CA ILE A 162 11.61 -6.19 22.82
C ILE A 162 12.92 -5.41 22.94
N ASN A 163 13.71 -5.71 23.97
CA ASN A 163 14.96 -5.02 24.25
C ASN A 163 16.18 -5.72 23.61
N ASP A 164 15.99 -6.82 22.89
CA ASP A 164 17.09 -7.51 22.21
C ASP A 164 17.56 -6.69 20.98
N PRO A 165 18.84 -6.26 20.95
CA PRO A 165 19.35 -5.45 19.85
C PRO A 165 19.43 -6.23 18.53
N ILE A 166 19.60 -7.56 18.54
CA ILE A 166 19.59 -8.37 17.32
C ILE A 166 18.19 -8.41 16.71
N ILE A 167 17.15 -8.54 17.53
CA ILE A 167 15.76 -8.55 17.06
C ILE A 167 15.41 -7.21 16.42
N LYS A 168 15.77 -6.09 17.07
CA LYS A 168 15.61 -4.77 16.49
C LYS A 168 16.33 -4.64 15.15
N LYS A 169 17.59 -5.06 15.07
CA LYS A 169 18.36 -5.05 13.82
C LYS A 169 17.69 -5.88 12.72
N ARG A 170 17.30 -7.12 13.00
CA ARG A 170 16.62 -8.01 12.03
C ARG A 170 15.31 -7.40 11.53
N PHE A 171 14.55 -6.76 12.41
CA PHE A 171 13.33 -6.05 12.04
C PHE A 171 13.61 -4.86 11.12
N GLU A 172 14.58 -4.02 11.46
CA GLU A 172 14.97 -2.85 10.66
C GLU A 172 15.54 -3.24 9.28
N ASP A 173 16.28 -4.36 9.22
CA ASP A 173 16.81 -4.95 7.98
C ASP A 173 15.71 -5.64 7.13
N GLY A 174 14.48 -5.79 7.64
CA GLY A 174 13.37 -6.44 6.94
C GLY A 174 13.47 -7.98 6.89
N GLN A 175 14.29 -8.57 7.77
CA GLN A 175 14.50 -10.03 7.90
C GLN A 175 13.75 -10.62 9.10
N GLY A 176 12.81 -9.87 9.66
CA GLY A 176 11.99 -10.32 10.79
C GLY A 176 11.01 -11.43 10.38
N ASP A 177 10.87 -12.43 11.23
CA ASP A 177 9.91 -13.53 11.03
C ASP A 177 8.54 -13.14 11.60
N MET A 178 7.58 -12.87 10.72
CA MET A 178 6.23 -12.42 11.10
C MET A 178 5.39 -13.51 11.81
N ASN A 179 5.87 -14.75 11.91
CA ASN A 179 5.23 -15.75 12.78
C ASN A 179 5.45 -15.44 14.26
N LYS A 180 6.57 -14.79 14.61
CA LYS A 180 6.87 -14.43 16.00
C LYS A 180 6.14 -13.14 16.39
N PRO A 181 5.57 -13.08 17.61
CA PRO A 181 4.75 -11.95 18.03
C PRO A 181 5.54 -10.64 18.10
N ILE A 182 6.84 -10.69 18.42
CA ILE A 182 7.66 -9.48 18.52
C ILE A 182 7.78 -8.73 17.19
N TYR A 183 8.01 -9.43 16.08
CA TYR A 183 8.14 -8.77 14.77
C TYR A 183 6.80 -8.19 14.29
N ARG A 184 5.68 -8.88 14.55
CA ARG A 184 4.34 -8.33 14.27
C ARG A 184 4.06 -7.08 15.09
N TYR A 185 4.40 -7.09 16.38
CA TYR A 185 4.23 -5.94 17.26
C TYR A 185 5.08 -4.74 16.82
N LEU A 186 6.36 -4.97 16.47
CA LEU A 186 7.22 -3.91 15.95
C LEU A 186 6.72 -3.36 14.61
N ALA A 187 6.19 -4.24 13.74
CA ALA A 187 5.59 -3.84 12.46
C ALA A 187 4.32 -3.00 12.67
N ASP A 188 3.43 -3.40 13.57
CA ASP A 188 2.22 -2.66 13.93
C ASP A 188 2.58 -1.28 14.50
N LYS A 189 3.53 -1.23 15.45
CA LYS A 189 4.01 0.03 16.02
C LYS A 189 4.58 0.97 14.95
N LYS A 190 5.37 0.45 14.01
CA LYS A 190 5.93 1.22 12.89
C LYS A 190 4.88 1.70 11.90
N TRP A 191 3.82 0.92 11.68
CA TRP A 191 2.74 1.29 10.80
C TRP A 191 1.83 2.35 11.44
N ARG A 192 1.45 2.16 12.71
CA ARG A 192 0.65 3.12 13.49
C ARG A 192 1.32 4.47 13.65
N SER A 193 2.66 4.54 13.66
CA SER A 193 3.37 5.80 13.83
C SER A 193 3.25 6.74 12.63
N TYR A 194 2.99 6.24 11.42
CA TYR A 194 2.93 7.10 10.23
C TYR A 194 1.93 6.62 9.18
N GLN A 195 2.09 5.41 8.64
CA GLN A 195 1.30 4.94 7.50
C GLN A 195 -0.20 4.84 7.83
N ARG A 196 -0.56 4.39 9.04
CA ARG A 196 -1.96 4.40 9.51
C ARG A 196 -2.54 5.81 9.55
N LEU A 197 -1.76 6.80 10.00
CA LEU A 197 -2.21 8.19 10.08
C LEU A 197 -2.44 8.79 8.68
N LEU A 198 -1.58 8.45 7.72
CA LEU A 198 -1.72 8.87 6.33
C LEU A 198 -3.01 8.29 5.72
N ILE A 199 -3.26 6.99 5.86
CA ILE A 199 -4.46 6.38 5.28
C ILE A 199 -5.74 6.89 5.96
N LEU A 200 -5.74 7.06 7.29
CA LEU A 200 -6.87 7.66 8.02
C LEU A 200 -7.15 9.08 7.55
N GLN A 201 -6.10 9.89 7.36
CA GLN A 201 -6.24 11.24 6.81
C GLN A 201 -6.91 11.19 5.43
N ARG A 202 -6.51 10.25 4.56
CA ARG A 202 -7.08 10.14 3.20
C ARG A 202 -8.52 9.62 3.21
N ILE A 203 -8.85 8.66 4.07
CA ILE A 203 -10.23 8.16 4.25
C ILE A 203 -11.15 9.32 4.62
N ASN A 204 -10.73 10.15 5.57
CA ASN A 204 -11.52 11.30 6.04
C ASN A 204 -11.56 12.43 5.01
N GLN A 205 -10.42 12.82 4.42
CA GLN A 205 -10.37 13.93 3.46
C GLN A 205 -11.12 13.64 2.17
N LEU A 206 -11.11 12.38 1.74
CA LEU A 206 -11.82 11.94 0.55
C LEU A 206 -13.22 11.44 0.87
N ASN A 207 -13.74 11.67 2.08
CA ASN A 207 -15.09 11.26 2.52
C ASN A 207 -15.44 9.79 2.23
N ILE A 208 -14.45 8.89 2.23
CA ILE A 208 -14.73 7.44 2.06
C ILE A 208 -15.58 6.95 3.24
N VAL A 209 -15.31 7.50 4.43
CA VAL A 209 -16.25 7.55 5.54
C VAL A 209 -16.80 8.98 5.55
N PRO A 210 -18.13 9.20 5.46
CA PRO A 210 -19.21 8.21 5.63
C PRO A 210 -19.75 7.57 4.34
N ASP A 211 -19.29 7.97 3.14
CA ASP A 211 -19.97 7.64 1.88
C ASP A 211 -20.06 6.13 1.60
N VAL A 212 -18.97 5.38 1.80
CA VAL A 212 -18.91 3.94 1.51
C VAL A 212 -19.23 3.11 2.74
N LEU A 213 -18.69 3.52 3.90
CA LEU A 213 -18.93 2.89 5.20
C LEU A 213 -19.18 3.96 6.27
N PRO A 214 -20.10 3.72 7.22
CA PRO A 214 -20.42 4.70 8.25
C PRO A 214 -19.30 4.91 9.27
N HIS A 215 -18.55 3.85 9.59
CA HIS A 215 -17.39 3.88 10.47
C HIS A 215 -16.37 2.88 9.95
N PHE A 216 -15.10 3.25 9.95
CA PHE A 216 -14.02 2.37 9.57
C PHE A 216 -12.70 2.82 10.18
N GLU A 217 -12.04 1.91 10.90
CA GLU A 217 -10.67 2.09 11.37
C GLU A 217 -9.80 0.94 10.84
N PRO A 218 -8.77 1.22 10.04
CA PRO A 218 -7.91 0.17 9.52
C PRO A 218 -7.11 -0.47 10.67
N THR A 219 -7.07 -1.81 10.66
CA THR A 219 -6.28 -2.69 11.52
C THR A 219 -5.15 -3.38 10.77
N ALA A 220 -5.23 -3.46 9.43
CA ALA A 220 -4.19 -3.98 8.54
C ALA A 220 -3.66 -2.91 7.56
N ASP A 221 -2.36 -2.99 7.21
CA ASP A 221 -1.75 -2.14 6.19
C ASP A 221 -2.09 -2.67 4.79
N VAL A 222 -2.60 -1.83 3.90
CA VAL A 222 -2.95 -2.18 2.51
C VAL A 222 -2.20 -1.26 1.57
N ARG A 223 -1.15 -1.79 0.94
CA ARG A 223 -0.38 -1.07 -0.08
C ARG A 223 -0.75 -1.54 -1.45
N LEU A 224 -1.01 -0.58 -2.32
CA LEU A 224 -1.43 -0.82 -3.68
C LEU A 224 -0.27 -0.53 -4.66
N ALA A 225 -0.12 -1.39 -5.66
CA ALA A 225 0.82 -1.19 -6.74
C ALA A 225 0.20 -1.61 -8.08
N PHE A 226 0.44 -0.83 -9.12
CA PHE A 226 0.14 -1.20 -10.50
C PHE A 226 1.44 -1.60 -11.20
N SER A 227 1.50 -2.84 -11.69
CA SER A 227 2.72 -3.42 -12.26
C SER A 227 3.94 -3.29 -11.31
N ARG A 228 4.89 -2.41 -11.63
CA ARG A 228 6.09 -2.14 -10.82
C ARG A 228 6.02 -0.85 -10.01
N ARG A 229 4.97 -0.05 -10.20
CA ARG A 229 4.80 1.27 -9.56
C ARG A 229 3.96 1.12 -8.29
N ASN A 230 4.56 1.49 -7.17
CA ASN A 230 3.81 1.63 -5.92
C ASN A 230 2.99 2.92 -5.96
N VAL A 231 1.77 2.85 -5.46
CA VAL A 231 0.80 3.94 -5.44
C VAL A 231 0.67 4.48 -4.03
N GLN A 232 0.69 5.80 -3.89
CA GLN A 232 0.40 6.46 -2.63
C GLN A 232 -1.11 6.58 -2.40
N PRO A 233 -1.60 6.48 -1.15
CA PRO A 233 -3.02 6.65 -0.88
C PRO A 233 -3.56 8.03 -1.33
N GLY A 234 -4.56 8.01 -2.19
CA GLY A 234 -5.20 9.17 -2.80
C GLY A 234 -4.47 9.73 -4.04
N GLU A 235 -3.47 9.04 -4.58
CA GLU A 235 -2.76 9.45 -5.79
C GLU A 235 -3.66 9.40 -7.03
N PHE A 236 -3.43 10.30 -7.99
CA PHE A 236 -4.06 10.26 -9.31
C PHE A 236 -3.33 9.28 -10.22
N ILE A 237 -4.06 8.39 -10.86
CA ILE A 237 -3.52 7.33 -11.69
C ILE A 237 -4.03 7.49 -13.12
N ASP A 238 -3.10 7.37 -14.06
CA ASP A 238 -3.35 7.34 -15.49
C ASP A 238 -4.10 6.04 -15.86
N SER A 239 -5.12 6.17 -16.69
CA SER A 239 -5.99 5.07 -17.14
C SER A 239 -5.20 3.90 -17.73
N ARG A 240 -4.08 4.19 -18.43
CA ARG A 240 -3.20 3.18 -19.03
C ARG A 240 -2.45 2.36 -17.99
N VAL A 241 -2.17 2.95 -16.83
CA VAL A 241 -1.48 2.28 -15.72
C VAL A 241 -2.46 1.41 -14.94
N SER A 242 -3.69 1.89 -14.71
CA SER A 242 -4.74 1.16 -13.99
C SER A 242 -5.54 0.18 -14.87
N GLU A 243 -5.24 0.08 -16.16
CA GLU A 243 -5.84 -0.92 -17.05
C GLU A 243 -5.58 -2.36 -16.58
N ILE A 244 -4.39 -2.62 -16.05
CA ILE A 244 -4.00 -3.93 -15.53
C ILE A 244 -4.41 -4.06 -14.05
N PRO A 245 -4.90 -5.23 -13.60
CA PRO A 245 -5.26 -5.44 -12.20
C PRO A 245 -4.13 -5.08 -11.23
N ALA A 246 -4.49 -4.44 -10.12
CA ALA A 246 -3.54 -4.07 -9.08
C ALA A 246 -2.92 -5.29 -8.39
N ARG A 247 -1.77 -5.08 -7.74
CA ARG A 247 -1.21 -5.98 -6.74
C ARG A 247 -1.29 -5.31 -5.38
N LEU A 248 -1.87 -6.04 -4.42
CA LEU A 248 -1.94 -5.62 -3.04
C LEU A 248 -0.82 -6.27 -2.24
N ASN A 249 -0.28 -5.52 -1.29
CA ASN A 249 0.53 -6.03 -0.20
C ASN A 249 -0.23 -5.72 1.09
N VAL A 250 -0.82 -6.75 1.68
CA VAL A 250 -1.66 -6.67 2.87
C VAL A 250 -0.88 -7.22 4.04
N GLN A 251 -0.50 -6.37 4.99
CA GLN A 251 0.18 -6.80 6.20
C GLN A 251 -0.80 -6.82 7.36
N VAL A 252 -0.99 -8.01 7.93
CA VAL A 252 -1.75 -8.24 9.16
C VAL A 252 -0.79 -8.39 10.34
N TYR A 253 -1.20 -7.92 11.52
CA TYR A 253 -0.39 -7.93 12.74
C TYR A 253 -0.80 -8.98 13.77
N ASP A 254 -1.92 -9.65 13.53
CA ASP A 254 -2.40 -10.77 14.33
C ASP A 254 -1.82 -12.09 13.84
N LYS A 255 -1.94 -13.13 14.68
CA LYS A 255 -1.53 -14.50 14.32
C LYS A 255 -2.60 -15.21 13.50
N GLY A 256 -2.20 -16.30 12.85
CA GLY A 256 -3.09 -17.23 12.17
C GLY A 256 -3.36 -16.88 10.72
N GLU A 257 -3.79 -17.90 10.00
CA GLU A 257 -4.28 -17.78 8.63
C GLU A 257 -5.77 -17.43 8.65
N ARG A 258 -6.18 -16.62 7.68
CA ARG A 258 -7.57 -16.20 7.52
C ARG A 258 -7.91 -16.09 6.04
N LEU A 259 -9.20 -16.13 5.75
CA LEU A 259 -9.71 -15.83 4.43
C LEU A 259 -10.14 -14.37 4.37
N VAL A 260 -9.78 -13.70 3.30
CA VAL A 260 -10.17 -12.31 3.04
C VAL A 260 -10.88 -12.19 1.70
N SER A 261 -11.75 -11.18 1.63
CA SER A 261 -12.39 -10.73 0.40
C SER A 261 -11.87 -9.34 0.05
N VAL A 262 -11.56 -9.12 -1.22
CA VAL A 262 -11.06 -7.84 -1.73
C VAL A 262 -12.12 -7.23 -2.63
N VAL A 263 -12.47 -5.97 -2.36
CA VAL A 263 -13.47 -5.21 -3.11
C VAL A 263 -12.85 -3.91 -3.60
N VAL A 264 -13.08 -3.57 -4.87
CA VAL A 264 -12.71 -2.27 -5.45
C VAL A 264 -13.96 -1.57 -5.93
N ILE A 265 -14.17 -0.35 -5.46
CA ILE A 265 -15.41 0.40 -5.64
C ILE A 265 -15.08 1.77 -6.18
N ASP A 266 -15.70 2.14 -7.29
CA ASP A 266 -15.84 3.53 -7.74
C ASP A 266 -17.08 4.12 -7.06
N SER A 267 -16.93 5.22 -6.33
CA SER A 267 -18.03 5.83 -5.57
C SER A 267 -18.67 7.02 -6.29
N ASP A 268 -18.12 7.44 -7.43
CA ASP A 268 -18.45 8.72 -8.06
C ASP A 268 -18.97 8.53 -9.50
N VAL A 269 -19.71 7.45 -9.77
CA VAL A 269 -20.29 7.18 -11.09
C VAL A 269 -21.52 8.08 -11.32
N PRO A 270 -21.51 8.97 -12.32
CA PRO A 270 -22.61 9.92 -12.52
C PRO A 270 -23.86 9.23 -13.10
N VAL A 271 -25.03 9.57 -12.56
CA VAL A 271 -26.33 9.16 -13.11
C VAL A 271 -27.13 10.41 -13.45
N LEU A 272 -27.25 10.67 -14.76
CA LEU A 272 -27.89 11.87 -15.30
C LEU A 272 -29.39 11.96 -14.97
N GLU A 273 -30.08 10.82 -14.97
CA GLU A 273 -31.53 10.76 -14.75
C GLU A 273 -31.93 11.30 -13.37
N ASN A 274 -31.10 11.04 -12.35
CA ASN A 274 -31.38 11.37 -10.96
C ASN A 274 -30.54 12.54 -10.43
N ASP A 275 -29.71 13.18 -11.28
CA ASP A 275 -28.75 14.23 -10.91
C ASP A 275 -27.92 13.86 -9.66
N ASN A 276 -27.47 12.59 -9.60
CA ASN A 276 -26.76 12.04 -8.45
C ASN A 276 -25.56 11.16 -8.86
N PHE A 277 -24.83 10.69 -7.86
CA PHE A 277 -23.75 9.71 -8.03
C PHE A 277 -24.18 8.35 -7.48
N THR A 278 -23.66 7.31 -8.09
CA THR A 278 -23.83 5.92 -7.68
C THR A 278 -22.48 5.24 -7.56
N SER A 279 -22.50 4.05 -6.96
CA SER A 279 -21.31 3.25 -6.75
C SER A 279 -21.27 2.06 -7.71
N ARG A 280 -20.07 1.73 -8.20
CA ARG A 280 -19.84 0.59 -9.08
C ARG A 280 -18.70 -0.27 -8.57
N CYS A 281 -18.91 -1.58 -8.56
CA CYS A 281 -17.89 -2.55 -8.22
C CYS A 281 -16.99 -2.82 -9.44
N HIS A 282 -15.71 -2.45 -9.32
CA HIS A 282 -14.70 -2.70 -10.34
C HIS A 282 -14.01 -4.06 -10.17
N PHE A 283 -13.97 -4.59 -8.97
CA PHE A 283 -13.39 -5.91 -8.69
C PHE A 283 -13.96 -6.47 -7.39
N LEU A 284 -14.27 -7.77 -7.39
CA LEU A 284 -14.68 -8.49 -6.19
C LEU A 284 -14.13 -9.91 -6.24
N ALA A 285 -13.34 -10.27 -5.24
CA ALA A 285 -12.88 -11.63 -5.01
C ALA A 285 -13.03 -12.00 -3.53
N ALA A 286 -13.34 -13.26 -3.26
CA ALA A 286 -13.52 -13.83 -1.92
C ALA A 286 -12.57 -15.02 -1.71
N ASN A 287 -12.50 -15.51 -0.47
CA ASN A 287 -11.77 -16.73 -0.09
C ASN A 287 -10.26 -16.67 -0.45
N ILE A 288 -9.65 -15.49 -0.33
CA ILE A 288 -8.21 -15.32 -0.54
C ILE A 288 -7.50 -15.64 0.77
N PRO A 289 -6.60 -16.65 0.82
CA PRO A 289 -5.83 -16.94 2.01
C PRO A 289 -4.85 -15.79 2.28
N LEU A 290 -4.79 -15.37 3.55
CA LEU A 290 -3.91 -14.33 4.02
C LEU A 290 -3.28 -14.76 5.35
N SER A 291 -1.98 -14.57 5.46
CA SER A 291 -1.21 -14.85 6.67
C SER A 291 -0.24 -13.70 6.95
N PRO A 292 0.26 -13.54 8.18
CA PRO A 292 1.20 -12.46 8.49
C PRO A 292 2.53 -12.58 7.72
N THR A 293 2.87 -13.78 7.21
CA THR A 293 4.04 -14.04 6.38
C THR A 293 3.74 -13.91 4.88
N GLU A 294 2.55 -14.32 4.43
CA GLU A 294 2.12 -14.26 3.04
C GLU A 294 1.25 -13.03 2.81
N THR A 295 1.88 -11.92 2.45
CA THR A 295 1.21 -10.61 2.35
C THR A 295 0.86 -10.20 0.93
N SER A 296 1.44 -10.86 -0.08
CA SER A 296 1.28 -10.46 -1.48
C SER A 296 0.00 -11.05 -2.08
N VAL A 297 -0.97 -10.18 -2.39
CA VAL A 297 -2.25 -10.53 -3.01
C VAL A 297 -2.33 -9.88 -4.40
N PRO A 298 -1.79 -10.52 -5.47
CA PRO A 298 -1.95 -10.05 -6.84
C PRO A 298 -3.36 -10.37 -7.36
N LEU A 299 -4.16 -9.34 -7.68
CA LEU A 299 -5.56 -9.54 -8.09
C LEU A 299 -5.70 -10.33 -9.40
N ILE A 300 -4.69 -10.26 -10.26
CA ILE A 300 -4.62 -11.05 -11.51
C ILE A 300 -4.56 -12.57 -11.29
N LYS A 301 -4.09 -13.03 -10.12
CA LYS A 301 -3.98 -14.47 -9.81
C LYS A 301 -5.22 -15.04 -9.14
N ALA A 302 -6.27 -14.24 -8.92
CA ALA A 302 -7.51 -14.74 -8.34
C ALA A 302 -8.11 -15.82 -9.24
N SER A 303 -8.41 -16.99 -8.66
CA SER A 303 -8.99 -18.11 -9.40
C SER A 303 -10.41 -17.78 -9.86
N LYS A 304 -10.69 -17.98 -11.16
CA LYS A 304 -11.99 -17.65 -11.78
C LYS A 304 -13.16 -18.44 -11.18
N ASP A 305 -12.89 -19.67 -10.78
CA ASP A 305 -13.92 -20.62 -10.38
C ASP A 305 -14.19 -20.57 -8.87
N THR A 306 -13.15 -20.36 -8.06
CA THR A 306 -13.23 -20.50 -6.59
C THR A 306 -13.14 -19.20 -5.82
N GLN A 307 -12.69 -18.10 -6.43
CA GLN A 307 -12.40 -16.85 -5.73
C GLN A 307 -13.01 -15.62 -6.40
N LEU A 308 -13.04 -15.58 -7.73
CA LEU A 308 -13.42 -14.39 -8.48
C LEU A 308 -14.94 -14.28 -8.62
N ILE A 309 -15.52 -13.18 -8.14
CA ILE A 309 -16.93 -12.84 -8.33
C ILE A 309 -17.03 -11.87 -9.52
N HIS A 310 -16.37 -10.71 -9.42
CA HIS A 310 -16.32 -9.71 -10.48
C HIS A 310 -14.88 -9.55 -10.99
N PRO A 311 -14.60 -9.85 -12.28
CA PRO A 311 -13.29 -9.58 -12.87
C PRO A 311 -12.95 -8.09 -12.87
N TRP A 312 -11.66 -7.78 -12.90
CA TRP A 312 -11.16 -6.42 -12.92
C TRP A 312 -11.74 -5.64 -14.10
N LEU A 313 -12.48 -4.59 -13.79
CA LEU A 313 -12.88 -3.55 -14.72
C LEU A 313 -11.88 -2.40 -14.60
N PRO A 314 -11.17 -2.03 -15.67
CA PRO A 314 -10.28 -0.86 -15.67
C PRO A 314 -10.98 0.37 -15.08
N PRO A 315 -10.35 1.13 -14.18
CA PRO A 315 -10.82 2.43 -13.75
C PRO A 315 -10.94 3.39 -14.92
N PHE A 316 -12.06 4.09 -15.01
CA PHE A 316 -12.31 5.15 -15.98
C PHE A 316 -13.20 6.23 -15.37
N ALA A 317 -13.01 7.46 -15.83
CA ALA A 317 -13.89 8.59 -15.53
C ALA A 317 -14.29 9.18 -16.88
N GLN A 318 -15.53 9.68 -17.02
CA GLN A 318 -16.00 10.29 -18.27
C GLN A 318 -15.49 11.72 -18.41
N LYS A 319 -15.46 12.25 -19.64
CA LYS A 319 -14.92 13.59 -19.86
C LYS A 319 -15.80 14.63 -19.19
N GLY A 320 -15.20 15.54 -18.43
CA GLY A 320 -15.90 16.63 -17.77
C GLY A 320 -16.56 16.28 -16.43
N THR A 321 -16.52 15.02 -16.01
CA THR A 321 -16.84 14.65 -14.62
C THR A 321 -15.69 15.08 -13.70
N PRO A 322 -15.94 15.23 -12.38
CA PRO A 322 -14.88 15.31 -11.39
C PRO A 322 -13.99 14.06 -11.40
N TYR A 323 -12.96 14.04 -10.54
CA TYR A 323 -12.22 12.80 -10.33
C TYR A 323 -13.09 11.74 -9.66
N HIS A 324 -12.84 10.48 -9.99
CA HIS A 324 -13.50 9.33 -9.39
C HIS A 324 -12.62 8.74 -8.29
N ARG A 325 -13.21 8.45 -7.13
CA ARG A 325 -12.56 7.82 -5.98
C ARG A 325 -12.69 6.30 -6.07
N TYR A 326 -11.55 5.63 -6.19
CA TYR A 326 -11.46 4.18 -6.17
C TYR A 326 -10.99 3.73 -4.80
N SER A 327 -11.92 3.17 -4.03
CA SER A 327 -11.64 2.60 -2.73
C SER A 327 -11.42 1.09 -2.85
N VAL A 328 -10.30 0.61 -2.31
CA VAL A 328 -9.93 -0.80 -2.26
C VAL A 328 -10.06 -1.24 -0.82
N PHE A 329 -11.05 -2.07 -0.53
CA PHE A 329 -11.29 -2.63 0.79
C PHE A 329 -10.83 -4.08 0.86
N VAL A 330 -10.21 -4.43 1.98
CA VAL A 330 -9.91 -5.80 2.38
C VAL A 330 -10.80 -6.13 3.56
N LEU A 331 -11.64 -7.15 3.38
CA LEU A 331 -12.63 -7.62 4.33
C LEU A 331 -12.21 -8.99 4.85
N GLN A 332 -12.17 -9.18 6.15
CA GLN A 332 -11.91 -10.47 6.79
C GLN A 332 -13.21 -11.27 6.90
N GLN A 333 -13.13 -12.56 6.55
CA GLN A 333 -14.22 -13.51 6.77
C GLN A 333 -14.10 -14.12 8.18
N GLU A 334 -15.21 -14.57 8.74
CA GLU A 334 -15.19 -15.26 10.03
C GLU A 334 -14.34 -16.54 9.97
N PRO A 335 -13.69 -16.97 11.06
CA PRO A 335 -12.87 -18.17 11.07
C PRO A 335 -13.67 -19.42 10.64
N GLY A 336 -13.19 -20.11 9.60
CA GLY A 336 -13.85 -21.30 9.06
C GLY A 336 -15.03 -21.01 8.12
N GLN A 337 -15.40 -19.74 7.93
CA GLN A 337 -16.39 -19.34 6.94
C GLN A 337 -15.76 -19.34 5.55
N THR A 338 -16.39 -20.02 4.61
CA THR A 338 -16.08 -19.93 3.18
C THR A 338 -17.30 -19.38 2.46
N LEU A 339 -17.11 -18.38 1.61
CA LEU A 339 -18.22 -17.77 0.87
C LEU A 339 -18.45 -18.55 -0.43
N ASP A 340 -19.71 -18.88 -0.72
CA ASP A 340 -20.09 -19.48 -1.99
C ASP A 340 -20.02 -18.43 -3.12
N VAL A 341 -19.05 -18.63 -4.02
CA VAL A 341 -18.78 -17.71 -5.14
C VAL A 341 -19.90 -17.70 -6.17
N ASN A 342 -20.59 -18.82 -6.39
CA ASN A 342 -21.67 -18.88 -7.39
C ASN A 342 -22.89 -18.12 -6.90
N ALA A 343 -23.31 -18.35 -5.65
CA ALA A 343 -24.37 -17.58 -5.03
C ALA A 343 -24.04 -16.08 -4.96
N LEU A 344 -22.76 -15.73 -4.76
CA LEU A 344 -22.32 -14.33 -4.78
C LEU A 344 -22.41 -13.69 -6.17
N LYS A 345 -22.06 -14.41 -7.24
CA LYS A 345 -22.18 -13.91 -8.62
C LYS A 345 -23.62 -13.56 -8.99
N GLU A 346 -24.58 -14.34 -8.50
CA GLU A 346 -26.00 -14.10 -8.74
C GLU A 346 -26.56 -12.94 -7.90
N LYS A 347 -26.15 -12.85 -6.63
CA LYS A 347 -26.71 -11.87 -5.68
C LYS A 347 -26.07 -10.49 -5.74
N VAL A 348 -24.83 -10.39 -6.24
CA VAL A 348 -24.05 -9.15 -6.21
C VAL A 348 -23.96 -8.55 -7.60
N ALA A 349 -24.74 -7.49 -7.84
CA ALA A 349 -24.63 -6.67 -9.04
C ALA A 349 -23.37 -5.80 -9.04
N ARG A 350 -22.87 -5.47 -10.23
CA ARG A 350 -21.75 -4.52 -10.40
C ARG A 350 -22.18 -3.07 -10.18
N GLU A 351 -23.29 -2.69 -10.80
CA GLU A 351 -23.86 -1.36 -10.69
C GLU A 351 -24.63 -1.19 -9.38
N ASN A 352 -24.66 0.03 -8.85
CA ASN A 352 -25.28 0.37 -7.55
C ASN A 352 -24.79 -0.52 -6.38
N PHE A 353 -23.50 -0.88 -6.39
CA PHE A 353 -22.94 -1.78 -5.39
C PHE A 353 -22.77 -1.10 -4.03
N SER A 354 -23.42 -1.62 -2.99
CA SER A 354 -23.30 -1.13 -1.61
C SER A 354 -22.38 -2.02 -0.77
N LEU A 355 -21.23 -1.49 -0.36
CA LEU A 355 -20.30 -2.21 0.53
C LEU A 355 -20.91 -2.48 1.90
N ARG A 356 -21.67 -1.52 2.43
CA ARG A 356 -22.37 -1.67 3.71
C ARG A 356 -23.30 -2.88 3.68
N SER A 357 -24.12 -3.00 2.64
CA SER A 357 -25.03 -4.12 2.49
C SER A 357 -24.31 -5.45 2.29
N PHE A 358 -23.12 -5.42 1.66
CA PHE A 358 -22.28 -6.62 1.52
C PHE A 358 -21.73 -7.09 2.87
N VAL A 359 -21.17 -6.17 3.66
CA VAL A 359 -20.69 -6.41 5.03
C VAL A 359 -21.79 -7.04 5.89
N ASP A 360 -22.97 -6.42 5.93
CA ASP A 360 -24.10 -6.87 6.76
C ASP A 360 -24.64 -8.24 6.33
N LYS A 361 -24.73 -8.51 5.02
CA LYS A 361 -25.30 -9.77 4.49
C LYS A 361 -24.38 -10.97 4.66
N PHE A 362 -23.07 -10.77 4.54
CA PHE A 362 -22.10 -11.87 4.55
C PHE A 362 -21.30 -11.97 5.85
N GLY A 363 -21.52 -11.06 6.81
CA GLY A 363 -20.85 -11.07 8.10
C GLY A 363 -19.34 -10.92 7.98
N VAL A 364 -18.88 -10.04 7.08
CA VAL A 364 -17.45 -9.81 6.84
C VAL A 364 -16.99 -8.50 7.45
N GLU A 365 -15.81 -8.47 8.08
CA GLU A 365 -15.31 -7.29 8.79
C GLU A 365 -14.31 -6.51 7.93
N PRO A 366 -14.48 -5.20 7.70
CA PRO A 366 -13.48 -4.40 7.00
C PRO A 366 -12.23 -4.20 7.87
N ILE A 367 -11.09 -4.73 7.43
CA ILE A 367 -9.81 -4.68 8.19
C ILE A 367 -8.81 -3.66 7.62
N GLY A 368 -8.88 -3.37 6.33
CA GLY A 368 -7.90 -2.54 5.66
C GLY A 368 -8.48 -1.85 4.43
N ALA A 369 -7.96 -0.67 4.11
CA ALA A 369 -8.33 0.03 2.90
C ALA A 369 -7.14 0.75 2.27
N SER A 370 -7.21 0.90 0.96
CA SER A 370 -6.37 1.80 0.18
C SER A 370 -7.26 2.60 -0.77
N VAL A 371 -6.79 3.77 -1.22
CA VAL A 371 -7.58 4.64 -2.09
C VAL A 371 -6.68 5.17 -3.20
N PHE A 372 -7.20 5.28 -4.41
CA PHE A 372 -6.60 6.05 -5.48
C PHE A 372 -7.69 6.79 -6.25
N ARG A 373 -7.29 7.71 -7.12
CA ARG A 373 -8.20 8.51 -7.92
C ARG A 373 -7.88 8.37 -9.40
N SER A 374 -8.90 8.44 -10.24
CA SER A 374 -8.71 8.58 -11.69
C SER A 374 -9.47 9.82 -12.19
N ILE A 375 -8.98 10.36 -13.30
CA ILE A 375 -9.60 11.46 -14.04
C ILE A 375 -9.63 11.08 -15.51
N TRP A 376 -10.41 11.81 -16.30
CA TRP A 376 -10.31 11.73 -17.75
C TRP A 376 -8.90 12.13 -18.21
N ASP A 377 -8.25 11.27 -18.98
CA ASP A 377 -6.95 11.50 -19.59
C ASP A 377 -6.94 11.11 -21.07
N GLU A 378 -5.80 11.30 -21.74
CA GLU A 378 -5.62 10.97 -23.16
C GLU A 378 -5.76 9.47 -23.45
N GLY A 379 -5.46 8.62 -22.47
CA GLY A 379 -5.51 7.17 -22.60
C GLY A 379 -6.91 6.58 -22.40
N THR A 380 -7.81 7.32 -21.76
CA THR A 380 -9.11 6.82 -21.28
C THR A 380 -9.96 6.27 -22.43
N ILE A 381 -10.02 6.98 -23.55
CA ILE A 381 -10.75 6.54 -24.76
C ILE A 381 -10.26 5.16 -25.22
N GLY A 382 -8.94 5.00 -25.34
CA GLY A 382 -8.35 3.76 -25.82
C GLY A 382 -8.56 2.59 -24.86
N VAL A 383 -8.52 2.84 -23.54
CA VAL A 383 -8.82 1.82 -22.53
C VAL A 383 -10.29 1.41 -22.60
N MET A 384 -11.22 2.38 -22.67
CA MET A 384 -12.64 2.09 -22.77
C MET A 384 -12.97 1.28 -24.03
N GLN A 385 -12.41 1.65 -25.18
CA GLN A 385 -12.61 0.92 -26.44
C GLN A 385 -12.04 -0.51 -26.39
N ARG A 386 -10.85 -0.72 -25.82
CA ARG A 386 -10.25 -2.07 -25.69
C ARG A 386 -11.09 -3.02 -24.84
N HIS A 387 -11.81 -2.49 -23.85
CA HIS A 387 -12.61 -3.27 -22.90
C HIS A 387 -14.12 -3.16 -23.16
N ASN A 388 -14.54 -2.63 -24.32
CA ASN A 388 -15.94 -2.45 -24.71
C ASN A 388 -16.79 -1.70 -23.66
N ILE A 389 -16.22 -0.64 -23.09
CA ILE A 389 -16.87 0.21 -22.10
C ILE A 389 -17.52 1.41 -22.82
N GLU A 390 -18.82 1.60 -22.60
CA GLU A 390 -19.59 2.68 -23.20
C GLU A 390 -19.35 4.05 -22.54
N GLY A 391 -19.71 5.13 -23.23
CA GLY A 391 -19.64 6.51 -22.72
C GLY A 391 -18.29 7.21 -22.90
N TRP A 392 -17.42 6.69 -23.77
CA TRP A 392 -16.17 7.36 -24.15
C TRP A 392 -16.40 8.58 -25.06
N ASP A 393 -17.56 8.64 -25.71
CA ASP A 393 -18.03 9.69 -26.61
C ASP A 393 -18.90 10.75 -25.92
N VAL A 394 -19.10 10.63 -24.61
CA VAL A 394 -19.94 11.53 -23.80
C VAL A 394 -19.07 12.53 -23.03
N GLU A 395 -19.49 13.81 -23.04
CA GLU A 395 -18.85 14.87 -22.26
C GLU A 395 -19.86 15.58 -21.35
N PHE A 396 -19.53 15.62 -20.06
CA PHE A 396 -20.30 16.29 -19.03
C PHE A 396 -19.90 17.76 -18.95
N LYS A 397 -20.90 18.64 -18.92
CA LYS A 397 -20.70 20.07 -18.70
C LYS A 397 -21.40 20.48 -17.42
N ARG A 398 -20.82 21.46 -16.73
CA ARG A 398 -21.45 22.05 -15.54
C ARG A 398 -22.80 22.63 -15.92
N LYS A 399 -23.84 22.27 -15.16
CA LYS A 399 -25.18 22.84 -15.29
C LYS A 399 -25.10 24.35 -15.07
N ARG A 400 -25.47 25.12 -16.10
CA ARG A 400 -25.51 26.58 -16.00
C ARG A 400 -26.72 26.99 -15.18
N ILE A 401 -26.50 27.66 -14.06
CA ILE A 401 -27.58 28.23 -13.26
C ILE A 401 -27.82 29.65 -13.77
N GLU A 402 -28.98 29.87 -14.40
CA GLU A 402 -29.38 31.21 -14.84
C GLU A 402 -29.80 32.07 -13.66
N SER A 403 -29.57 33.38 -13.77
CA SER A 403 -30.00 34.32 -12.74
C SER A 403 -31.53 34.32 -12.64
N LEU A 404 -32.05 34.00 -11.45
CA LEU A 404 -33.48 34.11 -11.14
C LEU A 404 -33.97 35.57 -11.15
N LYS A 405 -33.05 36.54 -11.02
CA LYS A 405 -33.41 37.96 -11.11
C LYS A 405 -33.77 38.30 -12.55
N PRO A 406 -34.96 38.89 -12.80
CA PRO A 406 -35.32 39.34 -14.13
C PRO A 406 -34.36 40.42 -14.61
N LYS A 407 -34.20 40.55 -15.92
CA LYS A 407 -33.42 41.63 -16.52
C LYS A 407 -34.08 42.97 -16.18
N GLN A 408 -33.38 43.83 -15.44
CA GLN A 408 -33.83 45.18 -15.14
C GLN A 408 -33.18 46.19 -16.08
N LYS A 409 -33.87 47.30 -16.35
CA LYS A 409 -33.27 48.42 -17.09
C LYS A 409 -32.06 48.96 -16.29
N PRO A 410 -30.95 49.29 -16.96
CA PRO A 410 -29.78 49.78 -16.28
C PRO A 410 -30.10 51.13 -15.62
N ARG A 411 -29.72 51.27 -14.36
CA ARG A 411 -29.92 52.49 -13.55
C ARG A 411 -28.59 53.25 -13.47
N GLY A 412 -28.65 54.56 -13.30
CA GLY A 412 -27.49 55.45 -13.34
C GLY A 412 -27.63 56.50 -14.43
N TRP A 413 -27.02 57.67 -14.22
CA TRP A 413 -27.13 58.79 -15.16
C TRP A 413 -26.58 58.40 -16.54
N GLU A 414 -25.38 57.84 -16.58
CA GLU A 414 -24.74 57.38 -17.81
C GLU A 414 -25.55 56.30 -18.53
N ALA A 415 -26.04 55.29 -17.79
CA ALA A 415 -26.88 54.23 -18.34
C ALA A 415 -28.18 54.74 -18.99
N ARG A 416 -28.80 55.79 -18.43
CA ARG A 416 -29.99 56.44 -19.00
C ARG A 416 -29.68 57.26 -20.24
N HIS A 417 -28.44 57.75 -20.35
CA HIS A 417 -27.96 58.57 -21.47
C HIS A 417 -27.09 57.77 -22.46
N ALA A 418 -27.03 56.45 -22.34
CA ALA A 418 -26.26 55.55 -23.21
C ALA A 418 -26.94 55.30 -24.59
N SER A 419 -28.05 55.97 -24.89
CA SER A 419 -28.69 55.90 -26.22
C SER A 419 -28.20 57.01 -27.14
N THR A 420 -28.20 56.77 -28.46
CA THR A 420 -27.71 57.71 -29.49
C THR A 420 -28.41 59.07 -29.46
N LYS A 421 -29.58 59.17 -28.82
CA LYS A 421 -30.27 60.42 -28.51
C LYS A 421 -29.39 61.42 -27.74
N TYR A 422 -28.46 60.94 -26.92
CA TYR A 422 -27.60 61.75 -26.07
C TYR A 422 -26.14 61.73 -26.52
N ARG A 423 -25.88 61.48 -27.81
CA ARG A 423 -24.53 61.37 -28.38
C ARG A 423 -23.64 62.59 -28.11
N ALA A 424 -24.21 63.79 -27.96
CA ALA A 424 -23.47 65.00 -27.59
C ALA A 424 -22.93 65.00 -26.15
N LEU A 425 -23.49 64.17 -25.27
CA LEU A 425 -23.04 63.97 -23.89
C LEU A 425 -22.04 62.82 -23.75
N TRP A 426 -21.85 62.03 -24.82
CA TRP A 426 -20.81 61.00 -24.86
C TRP A 426 -19.49 61.70 -25.10
N ARG A 427 -18.63 61.70 -24.07
CA ARG A 427 -17.25 62.20 -24.17
C ARG A 427 -16.28 61.05 -24.22
#